data_AF-A0A7S0QXY6-F1
#
_entry.id   AF-A0A7S0QXY6-F1
#
_cell.length_a   1.000
_cell.length_b   1.000
_cell.length_c   1.000
_cell.angle_alpha   90.00
_cell.angle_beta   90.00
_cell.angle_gamma   90.00
#
_symmetry.space_group_name_H-M   'P 1'
#
loop_
_entity.id
_entity.type
_entity.pdbx_description
1 polymer ?
#
loop_
_entity_poly.entity_id
_entity_poly.type
_entity_poly.pdbx_seq_one_letter_code
_entity_poly.pdbx_strand_id
1 'polypeptide(L)'
;VDGDGSTPHASSNTDIVGKAKEPATANLENPEYWQQLVQSRMKVGQGGGVEGALLANHQLEQDTPRMQSQLAEDGYVQSGPLLEAAPLRAIVDAIKDLQAEGWPPVAVFMYDEVWDVVASLWPFAESLLGGPVVLEPSFTAFRLNHALSRESNKYVGTNFGLPHRDYTYAESVGGDGDPRLLSVWLPLNDITLD
;
A
#
# COMPACT_ATOMS: atom_id res chain seq x y z
N VAL A 1 25.46 29.25 29.82
CA VAL A 1 24.95 27.95 30.33
C VAL A 1 24.24 27.34 29.17
N ASP A 2 24.97 26.49 28.47
CA ASP A 2 24.54 25.76 27.29
C ASP A 2 23.39 24.82 27.66
N GLY A 3 22.34 24.82 26.83
CA GLY A 3 21.16 23.99 26.98
C GLY A 3 20.87 23.31 25.64
N ASP A 4 21.57 22.20 25.46
CA ASP A 4 21.49 21.19 24.41
C ASP A 4 20.06 20.95 23.89
N GLY A 5 19.84 21.34 22.63
CA GLY A 5 18.70 20.94 21.83
C GLY A 5 18.92 19.55 21.26
N SER A 6 18.61 18.52 22.06
CA SER A 6 18.59 17.15 21.59
C SER A 6 17.30 16.87 20.81
N THR A 7 17.40 16.87 19.48
CA THR A 7 16.41 16.29 18.57
C THR A 7 16.24 14.79 18.84
N PRO A 8 15.02 14.25 18.88
CA PRO A 8 14.83 12.82 19.00
C PRO A 8 15.27 12.13 17.71
N HIS A 9 16.31 11.31 17.81
CA HIS A 9 16.70 10.38 16.76
C HIS A 9 15.57 9.38 16.52
N ALA A 10 14.92 9.45 15.36
CA ALA A 10 14.17 8.34 14.82
C ALA A 10 15.15 7.17 14.61
N SER A 11 15.08 6.16 15.47
CA SER A 11 15.83 4.92 15.29
C SER A 11 15.36 4.24 14.01
N SER A 12 16.22 4.18 12.99
CA SER A 12 15.96 3.43 11.76
C SER A 12 15.79 1.96 12.10
N ASN A 13 14.59 1.42 11.88
CA ASN A 13 14.21 0.04 12.19
C ASN A 13 14.71 -0.94 11.09
N THR A 14 15.98 -0.84 10.70
CA THR A 14 16.59 -1.64 9.62
C THR A 14 17.08 -3.02 10.08
N ASP A 15 17.10 -3.30 11.39
CA ASP A 15 17.77 -4.48 11.96
C ASP A 15 16.89 -5.75 12.04
N ILE A 16 15.96 -5.94 11.11
CA ILE A 16 15.17 -7.19 11.01
C ILE A 16 15.41 -7.93 9.67
N VAL A 17 16.25 -7.40 8.79
CA VAL A 17 16.63 -8.12 7.59
C VAL A 17 17.95 -8.86 7.87
N GLY A 18 17.89 -10.18 8.02
CA GLY A 18 19.12 -11.00 8.01
C GLY A 18 19.91 -10.61 6.76
N LYS A 19 21.13 -10.07 6.94
CA LYS A 19 21.94 -9.34 5.93
C LYS A 19 21.30 -9.35 4.54
N ALA A 20 20.34 -8.46 4.30
CA ALA A 20 19.84 -8.26 2.95
C ALA A 20 21.06 -7.92 2.09
N LYS A 21 21.12 -8.52 0.90
CA LYS A 21 21.99 -8.01 -0.15
C LYS A 21 21.70 -6.52 -0.26
N GLU A 22 22.71 -5.67 -0.09
CA GLU A 22 22.49 -4.24 -0.33
C GLU A 22 22.16 -4.06 -1.82
N PRO A 23 21.09 -3.33 -2.15
CA PRO A 23 20.71 -3.14 -3.54
C PRO A 23 21.80 -2.36 -4.29
N ALA A 24 22.15 -2.82 -5.49
CA ALA A 24 23.05 -2.07 -6.35
C ALA A 24 22.32 -0.83 -6.90
N THR A 25 22.65 0.35 -6.38
CA THR A 25 21.94 1.62 -6.69
C THR A 25 22.37 2.30 -7.99
N ALA A 26 23.29 1.70 -8.75
CA ALA A 26 23.90 2.35 -9.92
C ALA A 26 22.95 2.53 -11.13
N ASN A 27 21.75 1.94 -11.14
CA ASN A 27 20.89 1.86 -12.32
C ASN A 27 19.41 2.20 -12.04
N LEU A 28 19.10 3.06 -11.07
CA LEU A 28 17.70 3.32 -10.67
C LEU A 28 16.85 3.96 -11.77
N GLU A 29 17.47 4.70 -12.67
CA GLU A 29 16.78 5.35 -13.79
C GLU A 29 16.58 4.40 -15.00
N ASN A 30 17.15 3.18 -14.96
CA ASN A 30 17.12 2.23 -16.06
C ASN A 30 15.89 1.31 -15.94
N PRO A 31 14.90 1.39 -16.84
CA PRO A 31 13.71 0.53 -16.79
C PRO A 31 14.04 -0.96 -16.91
N GLU A 32 15.02 -1.34 -17.75
CA GLU A 32 15.42 -2.72 -17.94
C GLU A 32 16.02 -3.34 -16.66
N TYR A 33 16.72 -2.54 -15.85
CA TYR A 33 17.21 -2.99 -14.54
C TYR A 33 16.05 -3.44 -13.65
N TRP A 34 15.02 -2.60 -13.50
CA TRP A 34 13.84 -2.92 -12.70
C TRP A 34 13.08 -4.13 -13.26
N GLN A 35 12.92 -4.22 -14.58
CA GLN A 35 12.28 -5.38 -15.20
C GLN A 35 13.04 -6.68 -14.90
N GLN A 36 14.37 -6.67 -14.94
CA GLN A 36 15.18 -7.85 -14.64
C GLN A 36 15.03 -8.33 -13.19
N LEU A 37 14.90 -7.41 -12.22
CA LEU A 37 14.71 -7.76 -10.81
C LEU A 37 13.47 -8.64 -10.61
N VAL A 38 12.44 -8.42 -11.41
CA VAL A 38 11.21 -9.20 -11.40
C VAL A 38 11.10 -10.06 -12.64
N GLN A 39 12.18 -10.57 -13.23
CA GLN A 39 12.12 -11.56 -14.32
C GLN A 39 11.22 -11.14 -15.52
N SER A 40 11.15 -9.85 -15.80
CA SER A 40 10.35 -9.22 -16.86
C SER A 40 8.84 -9.51 -16.83
N ARG A 41 8.28 -9.91 -15.67
CA ARG A 41 6.83 -10.17 -15.51
C ARG A 41 6.01 -8.88 -15.31
N MET A 42 6.66 -7.74 -15.09
CA MET A 42 6.01 -6.43 -14.93
C MET A 42 6.73 -5.36 -15.74
N LYS A 43 6.02 -4.29 -16.09
CA LYS A 43 6.50 -3.21 -16.97
C LYS A 43 6.94 -1.99 -16.18
N VAL A 44 7.78 -1.16 -16.79
CA VAL A 44 8.24 0.13 -16.24
C VAL A 44 8.19 1.17 -17.34
N GLY A 45 7.29 2.15 -17.22
CA GLY A 45 7.17 3.29 -18.15
C GLY A 45 6.68 2.93 -19.55
N GLN A 46 6.10 1.75 -19.74
CA GLN A 46 5.55 1.30 -21.03
C GLN A 46 4.03 1.49 -21.10
N GLY A 47 3.42 1.89 -19.98
CA GLY A 47 1.99 1.89 -19.81
C GLY A 47 1.53 0.52 -19.35
N GLY A 48 0.62 0.56 -18.38
CA GLY A 48 -0.07 -0.60 -17.90
C GLY A 48 -1.01 -1.20 -18.96
N GLY A 49 -1.59 -2.33 -18.62
CA GLY A 49 -2.47 -3.08 -19.51
C GLY A 49 -3.50 -3.93 -18.78
N VAL A 50 -3.78 -3.64 -17.51
CA VAL A 50 -4.81 -4.37 -16.78
C VAL A 50 -6.20 -3.81 -17.14
N GLU A 51 -6.58 -3.98 -18.42
CA GLU A 51 -8.00 -4.01 -18.79
C GLU A 51 -8.63 -5.21 -18.07
N GLY A 52 -9.51 -4.97 -17.10
CA GLY A 52 -10.23 -6.03 -16.38
C GLY A 52 -9.73 -6.34 -14.98
N ALA A 53 -9.02 -5.43 -14.30
CA ALA A 53 -8.67 -5.62 -12.89
C ALA A 53 -9.92 -5.65 -11.99
N LEU A 54 -10.92 -4.81 -12.30
CA LEU A 54 -12.13 -4.67 -11.52
C LEU A 54 -13.10 -5.81 -11.78
N LEU A 55 -13.58 -6.40 -10.69
CA LEU A 55 -14.80 -7.19 -10.71
C LEU A 55 -15.95 -6.24 -11.06
N ALA A 56 -16.64 -6.48 -12.18
CA ALA A 56 -17.86 -5.75 -12.51
C ALA A 56 -18.89 -6.00 -11.42
N ASN A 57 -19.07 -5.03 -10.51
CA ASN A 57 -19.82 -5.27 -9.29
C ASN A 57 -20.99 -4.30 -9.18
N HIS A 58 -22.10 -4.63 -9.83
CA HIS A 58 -23.37 -3.91 -9.66
C HIS A 58 -23.81 -3.87 -8.18
N GLN A 59 -23.36 -4.82 -7.36
CA GLN A 59 -23.55 -4.81 -5.92
C GLN A 59 -22.84 -3.64 -5.23
N LEU A 60 -21.70 -3.19 -5.75
CA LEU A 60 -20.93 -2.09 -5.17
C LEU A 60 -21.71 -0.78 -5.21
N GLU A 61 -22.34 -0.47 -6.35
CA GLU A 61 -23.17 0.73 -6.51
C GLU A 61 -24.37 0.71 -5.56
N GLN A 62 -24.99 -0.46 -5.36
CA GLN A 62 -26.10 -0.62 -4.43
C GLN A 62 -25.67 -0.50 -2.97
N ASP A 63 -24.45 -0.95 -2.66
CA ASP A 63 -23.90 -0.92 -1.32
C ASP A 63 -23.28 0.45 -0.95
N THR A 64 -22.96 1.31 -1.94
CA THR A 64 -22.31 2.61 -1.71
C THR A 64 -23.00 3.45 -0.63
N PRO A 65 -24.34 3.69 -0.63
CA PRO A 65 -24.97 4.53 0.39
C PRO A 65 -24.80 3.96 1.81
N ARG A 66 -24.85 2.63 1.95
CA ARG A 66 -24.56 1.95 3.22
C ARG A 66 -23.10 2.17 3.62
N MET A 67 -22.17 1.99 2.69
CA MET A 67 -20.74 2.16 2.93
C MET A 67 -20.37 3.60 3.29
N GLN A 68 -20.98 4.60 2.66
CA GLN A 68 -20.82 6.02 3.01
C GLN A 68 -21.31 6.30 4.43
N SER A 69 -22.47 5.74 4.80
CA SER A 69 -23.01 5.89 6.16
C SER A 69 -22.08 5.25 7.20
N GLN A 70 -21.58 4.03 6.93
CA GLN A 70 -20.60 3.35 7.79
C GLN A 70 -19.30 4.15 7.91
N LEU A 71 -18.79 4.70 6.81
CA LEU A 71 -17.58 5.52 6.85
C LEU A 71 -17.77 6.77 7.71
N ALA A 72 -18.93 7.42 7.65
CA ALA A 72 -19.24 8.59 8.48
C ALA A 72 -19.40 8.25 9.97
N GLU A 73 -20.01 7.10 10.28
CA GLU A 73 -20.28 6.68 11.67
C GLU A 73 -19.05 6.03 12.34
N ASP A 74 -18.39 5.10 11.65
CA ASP A 74 -17.34 4.24 12.20
C ASP A 74 -15.92 4.73 11.84
N GLY A 75 -15.79 5.60 10.83
CA GLY A 75 -14.50 6.07 10.33
C GLY A 75 -13.76 5.04 9.45
N TYR A 76 -14.38 3.90 9.14
CA TYR A 76 -13.84 2.91 8.21
C TYR A 76 -14.96 2.12 7.52
N VAL A 77 -14.63 1.49 6.40
CA VAL A 77 -15.50 0.53 5.73
C VAL A 77 -14.68 -0.60 5.12
N GLN A 78 -15.27 -1.78 5.06
CA GLN A 78 -14.69 -2.94 4.39
C GLN A 78 -15.59 -3.37 3.23
N SER A 79 -15.01 -3.49 2.04
CA SER A 79 -15.70 -4.05 0.88
C SER A 79 -15.45 -5.56 0.77
N GLY A 80 -16.27 -6.23 -0.05
CA GLY A 80 -15.86 -7.49 -0.66
C GLY A 80 -14.69 -7.29 -1.65
N PRO A 81 -14.22 -8.37 -2.29
CA PRO A 81 -13.22 -8.27 -3.34
C PRO A 81 -13.67 -7.31 -4.44
N LEU A 82 -12.82 -6.32 -4.74
CA LEU A 82 -13.03 -5.36 -5.83
C LEU A 82 -12.22 -5.74 -7.07
N LEU A 83 -11.14 -6.51 -6.87
CA LEU A 83 -10.17 -6.81 -7.90
C LEU A 83 -10.04 -8.32 -8.08
N GLU A 84 -9.73 -8.72 -9.32
CA GLU A 84 -9.35 -10.09 -9.65
C GLU A 84 -8.06 -10.50 -8.91
N ALA A 85 -7.98 -11.77 -8.53
CA ALA A 85 -6.85 -12.27 -7.75
C ALA A 85 -5.54 -12.35 -8.57
N ALA A 86 -5.63 -12.52 -9.89
CA ALA A 86 -4.47 -12.75 -10.74
C ALA A 86 -3.51 -11.53 -10.81
N PRO A 87 -3.98 -10.28 -11.04
CA PRO A 87 -3.14 -9.09 -10.93
C PRO A 87 -2.46 -8.95 -9.56
N LEU A 88 -3.21 -9.19 -8.47
CA LEU A 88 -2.66 -9.07 -7.10
C LEU A 88 -1.56 -10.09 -6.84
N ARG A 89 -1.73 -11.34 -7.31
CA ARG A 89 -0.71 -12.38 -7.21
C ARG A 89 0.58 -12.01 -7.94
N ALA A 90 0.47 -11.37 -9.11
CA ALA A 90 1.65 -10.90 -9.84
C ALA A 90 2.45 -9.86 -9.03
N ILE A 91 1.76 -8.95 -8.33
CA ILE A 91 2.36 -7.95 -7.43
C ILE A 91 3.01 -8.64 -6.21
N VAL A 92 2.33 -9.62 -5.60
CA VAL A 92 2.89 -10.39 -4.47
C VAL A 92 4.21 -11.04 -4.83
N ASP A 93 4.27 -11.69 -6.00
CA ASP A 93 5.49 -12.33 -6.47
C ASP A 93 6.59 -11.28 -6.80
N ALA A 94 6.22 -10.04 -7.16
CA ALA A 94 7.18 -8.96 -7.44
C ALA A 94 7.87 -8.51 -6.16
N ILE A 95 7.06 -8.31 -5.12
CA ILE A 95 7.55 -7.95 -3.79
C ILE A 95 8.53 -9.01 -3.27
N LYS A 96 8.27 -10.30 -3.53
CA LYS A 96 9.19 -11.38 -3.14
C LYS A 96 10.52 -11.29 -3.91
N ASP A 97 10.46 -11.12 -5.23
CA ASP A 97 11.65 -11.01 -6.08
C ASP A 97 12.50 -9.78 -5.70
N LEU A 98 11.87 -8.62 -5.53
CA LEU A 98 12.51 -7.38 -5.08
C LEU A 98 13.25 -7.57 -3.75
N GLN A 99 12.59 -8.19 -2.77
CA GLN A 99 13.21 -8.44 -1.46
C GLN A 99 14.36 -9.44 -1.53
N ALA A 100 14.28 -10.45 -2.40
CA ALA A 100 15.39 -11.38 -2.62
C ALA A 100 16.61 -10.65 -3.20
N GLU A 101 16.40 -9.57 -3.94
CA GLU A 101 17.43 -8.67 -4.47
C GLU A 101 17.81 -7.51 -3.53
N GLY A 102 17.22 -7.43 -2.34
CA GLY A 102 17.57 -6.43 -1.32
C GLY A 102 16.71 -5.16 -1.30
N TRP A 103 15.69 -5.08 -2.16
CA TRP A 103 14.79 -3.93 -2.24
C TRP A 103 13.63 -4.03 -1.24
N PRO A 104 13.19 -2.92 -0.63
CA PRO A 104 12.00 -2.91 0.21
C PRO A 104 10.73 -3.15 -0.62
N PRO A 105 9.65 -3.68 -0.03
CA PRO A 105 8.39 -3.91 -0.76
C PRO A 105 7.82 -2.68 -1.49
N VAL A 106 8.04 -1.48 -0.95
CA VAL A 106 7.58 -0.22 -1.58
C VAL A 106 8.18 0.02 -2.97
N ALA A 107 9.30 -0.62 -3.31
CA ALA A 107 9.88 -0.55 -4.64
C ALA A 107 8.98 -1.15 -5.73
N VAL A 108 7.89 -1.85 -5.36
CA VAL A 108 6.90 -2.35 -6.32
C VAL A 108 6.16 -1.21 -7.05
N PHE A 109 6.15 0.01 -6.51
CA PHE A 109 5.58 1.18 -7.20
C PHE A 109 6.42 1.67 -8.39
N MET A 110 7.56 1.02 -8.68
CA MET A 110 8.29 1.24 -9.94
C MET A 110 7.57 0.64 -11.16
N TYR A 111 6.58 -0.25 -10.94
CA TYR A 111 5.96 -1.02 -12.02
C TYR A 111 4.56 -0.51 -12.39
N ASP A 112 4.29 -0.49 -13.69
CA ASP A 112 3.06 0.07 -14.28
C ASP A 112 1.80 -0.65 -13.78
N GLU A 113 1.84 -1.98 -13.62
CA GLU A 113 0.67 -2.77 -13.20
C GLU A 113 0.21 -2.44 -11.76
N VAL A 114 1.09 -1.92 -10.90
CA VAL A 114 0.69 -1.45 -9.56
C VAL A 114 -0.11 -0.15 -9.67
N TRP A 115 0.26 0.73 -10.60
CA TRP A 115 -0.49 1.95 -10.89
C TRP A 115 -1.84 1.66 -11.55
N ASP A 116 -1.93 0.63 -12.38
CA ASP A 116 -3.23 0.17 -12.93
C ASP A 116 -4.19 -0.27 -11.82
N VAL A 117 -3.69 -0.97 -10.80
CA VAL A 117 -4.48 -1.37 -9.63
C VAL A 117 -4.94 -0.13 -8.85
N VAL A 118 -4.06 0.84 -8.62
CA VAL A 118 -4.42 2.11 -7.95
C VAL A 118 -5.49 2.86 -8.76
N ALA A 119 -5.31 3.00 -10.07
CA ALA A 119 -6.26 3.66 -10.96
C ALA A 119 -7.62 2.94 -10.97
N SER A 120 -7.62 1.60 -10.87
CA SER A 120 -8.84 0.80 -10.80
C SER A 120 -9.66 1.06 -9.53
N LEU A 121 -9.01 1.44 -8.42
CA LEU A 121 -9.72 1.76 -7.17
C LEU A 121 -10.28 3.18 -7.15
N TRP A 122 -9.91 4.02 -8.12
CA TRP A 122 -10.28 5.43 -8.15
C TRP A 122 -11.79 5.68 -8.14
N PRO A 123 -12.60 5.01 -9.00
CA PRO A 123 -14.06 5.23 -9.00
C PRO A 123 -14.71 4.84 -7.68
N PHE A 124 -14.15 3.85 -6.97
CA PHE A 124 -14.63 3.45 -5.66
C PHE A 124 -14.35 4.53 -4.60
N ALA A 125 -13.14 5.12 -4.62
CA ALA A 125 -12.81 6.24 -3.73
C ALA A 125 -13.69 7.47 -4.01
N GLU A 126 -13.92 7.81 -5.27
CA GLU A 126 -14.84 8.90 -5.65
C GLU A 126 -16.27 8.63 -5.19
N SER A 127 -16.72 7.37 -5.31
CA SER A 127 -18.04 6.96 -4.85
C SER A 127 -18.19 7.12 -3.34
N LEU A 128 -17.20 6.71 -2.55
CA LEU A 128 -17.24 6.83 -1.08
C LEU A 128 -17.12 8.27 -0.59
N LEU A 129 -16.28 9.10 -1.24
CA LEU A 129 -16.11 10.51 -0.87
C LEU A 129 -17.14 11.44 -1.52
N GLY A 130 -18.02 10.92 -2.38
CA GLY A 130 -19.13 11.66 -2.95
C GLY A 130 -18.74 12.66 -4.06
N GLY A 131 -17.57 12.49 -4.68
CA GLY A 131 -17.11 13.40 -5.72
C GLY A 131 -15.69 13.12 -6.22
N PRO A 132 -15.17 13.97 -7.13
CA PRO A 132 -13.82 13.81 -7.66
C PRO A 132 -12.76 13.84 -6.57
N VAL A 133 -11.79 12.94 -6.68
CA VAL A 133 -10.68 12.84 -5.72
C VAL A 133 -9.35 13.12 -6.40
N VAL A 134 -8.37 13.48 -5.59
CA VAL A 134 -6.97 13.57 -5.99
C VAL A 134 -6.16 12.60 -5.17
N LEU A 135 -5.05 12.13 -5.73
CA LEU A 135 -4.14 11.26 -5.01
C LEU A 135 -3.25 12.09 -4.09
N GLU A 136 -3.30 11.76 -2.83
CA GLU A 136 -2.25 12.13 -1.88
C GLU A 136 -1.08 11.15 -2.08
N PRO A 137 0.17 11.63 -2.24
CA PRO A 137 1.30 10.81 -2.69
C PRO A 137 1.93 9.95 -1.57
N SER A 138 1.16 9.49 -0.59
CA SER A 138 1.62 8.56 0.45
C SER A 138 1.30 7.13 0.08
N PHE A 139 2.28 6.46 -0.53
CA PHE A 139 2.22 5.04 -0.83
C PHE A 139 3.15 4.23 0.04
N THR A 140 2.65 3.09 0.49
CA THR A 140 3.44 2.11 1.20
C THR A 140 3.05 0.71 0.75
N ALA A 141 4.02 -0.18 0.77
CA ALA A 141 3.78 -1.60 0.65
C ALA A 141 4.51 -2.30 1.80
N PHE A 142 3.81 -3.25 2.42
CA PHE A 142 4.34 -4.02 3.53
C PHE A 142 4.26 -5.50 3.20
N ARG A 143 5.29 -6.24 3.61
CA ARG A 143 5.23 -7.70 3.65
C ARG A 143 5.52 -8.17 5.05
N LEU A 144 4.54 -8.81 5.66
CA LEU A 144 4.70 -9.48 6.94
C LEU A 144 5.38 -10.83 6.74
N ASN A 145 6.48 -11.07 7.44
CA ASN A 145 7.22 -12.33 7.37
C ASN A 145 7.23 -13.00 8.75
N HIS A 146 6.24 -13.86 8.97
CA HIS A 146 6.08 -14.60 10.23
C HIS A 146 7.25 -15.54 10.51
N ALA A 147 7.91 -16.10 9.49
CA ALA A 147 9.06 -16.99 9.69
C ALA A 147 10.25 -16.22 10.30
N LEU A 148 10.60 -15.07 9.73
CA LEU A 148 11.69 -14.23 10.25
C LEU A 148 11.39 -13.69 11.66
N SER A 149 10.13 -13.39 11.96
CA SER A 149 9.71 -13.00 13.31
C SER A 149 9.91 -14.13 14.33
N ARG A 150 9.50 -15.36 14.00
CA ARG A 150 9.67 -16.52 14.89
C ARG A 150 11.16 -16.77 15.17
N GLU A 151 12.01 -16.64 14.17
CA GLU A 151 13.47 -16.81 14.31
C GLU A 151 14.11 -15.70 15.14
N SER A 152 13.64 -14.46 15.00
CA SER A 152 14.19 -13.29 15.71
C SER A 152 13.53 -12.98 17.05
N ASN A 153 12.44 -13.69 17.41
CA ASN A 153 11.57 -13.41 18.54
C ASN A 153 11.06 -11.94 18.59
N LYS A 154 10.95 -11.28 17.43
CA LYS A 154 10.43 -9.91 17.28
C LYS A 154 9.02 -9.96 16.71
N TYR A 155 8.14 -9.05 17.12
CA TYR A 155 6.75 -9.00 16.65
C TYR A 155 6.61 -8.82 15.12
N VAL A 156 5.74 -9.61 14.47
CA VAL A 156 5.35 -9.44 13.06
C VAL A 156 4.44 -8.23 12.94
N GLY A 157 5.03 -7.05 12.81
CA GLY A 157 4.25 -5.81 12.70
C GLY A 157 4.92 -4.59 13.28
N THR A 158 6.24 -4.62 13.53
CA THR A 158 7.02 -3.42 13.90
C THR A 158 6.95 -2.30 12.86
N ASN A 159 6.45 -2.58 11.66
CA ASN A 159 6.17 -1.59 10.61
C ASN A 159 4.90 -0.77 10.90
N PHE A 160 4.03 -1.26 11.78
CA PHE A 160 2.84 -0.56 12.25
C PHE A 160 3.14 -0.08 13.67
N GLY A 161 3.20 1.23 13.86
CA GLY A 161 3.48 1.84 15.15
C GLY A 161 2.42 1.53 16.22
N LEU A 162 2.48 2.26 17.34
CA LEU A 162 1.36 2.33 18.28
C LEU A 162 0.08 2.79 17.55
N PRO A 163 -1.12 2.49 18.08
CA PRO A 163 -2.37 3.01 17.53
C PRO A 163 -2.29 4.53 17.30
N HIS A 164 -2.55 4.97 16.07
CA HIS A 164 -2.45 6.37 15.65
C HIS A 164 -3.51 6.69 14.60
N ARG A 165 -3.60 7.98 14.25
CA ARG A 165 -4.33 8.47 13.07
C ARG A 165 -3.29 9.03 12.10
N ASP A 166 -3.47 8.77 10.81
CA ASP A 166 -2.61 9.33 9.77
C ASP A 166 -2.74 10.86 9.70
N TYR A 167 -3.96 11.36 9.95
CA TYR A 167 -4.30 12.78 9.90
C TYR A 167 -5.15 13.21 11.11
N THR A 168 -5.14 14.51 11.39
CA THR A 168 -6.05 15.09 12.40
C THR A 168 -7.49 15.11 11.89
N TYR A 169 -8.46 15.21 12.82
CA TYR A 169 -9.88 15.29 12.45
C TYR A 169 -10.18 16.43 11.48
N ALA A 170 -9.56 17.59 11.68
CA ALA A 170 -9.79 18.78 10.84
C ALA A 170 -9.20 18.63 9.42
N GLU A 171 -8.22 17.75 9.22
CA GLU A 171 -7.65 17.43 7.92
C GLU A 171 -8.46 16.36 7.19
N SER A 172 -9.04 15.40 7.93
CA SER A 172 -9.74 14.24 7.36
C SER A 172 -11.25 14.40 7.23
N VAL A 173 -11.86 15.38 7.93
CA VAL A 173 -13.31 15.60 7.98
C VAL A 173 -13.64 17.05 7.66
N GLY A 174 -14.63 17.24 6.79
CA GLY A 174 -15.14 18.56 6.40
C GLY A 174 -15.91 19.28 7.49
N GLY A 175 -16.18 20.57 7.26
CA GLY A 175 -17.02 21.37 8.16
C GLY A 175 -18.50 20.96 8.19
N ASP A 176 -18.91 20.16 7.21
CA ASP A 176 -20.19 19.45 7.08
C ASP A 176 -20.23 18.15 7.91
N GLY A 177 -19.08 17.67 8.39
CA GLY A 177 -18.95 16.39 9.09
C GLY A 177 -18.64 15.22 8.16
N ASP A 178 -18.52 15.45 6.85
CA ASP A 178 -18.29 14.38 5.88
C ASP A 178 -16.79 14.04 5.77
N PRO A 179 -16.44 12.75 5.62
CA PRO A 179 -15.07 12.34 5.31
C PRO A 179 -14.56 13.00 4.03
N ARG A 180 -13.30 13.46 4.04
CA ARG A 180 -12.64 14.09 2.87
C ARG A 180 -11.36 13.41 2.43
N LEU A 181 -10.89 12.44 3.22
CA LEU A 181 -9.67 11.70 2.99
C LEU A 181 -9.90 10.22 3.27
N LEU A 182 -9.36 9.37 2.40
CA LEU A 182 -9.38 7.91 2.56
C LEU A 182 -7.96 7.35 2.50
N SER A 183 -7.58 6.63 3.55
CA SER A 183 -6.47 5.67 3.49
C SER A 183 -7.01 4.33 3.00
N VAL A 184 -6.55 3.87 1.82
CA VAL A 184 -7.01 2.60 1.24
C VAL A 184 -6.03 1.48 1.59
N TRP A 185 -6.49 0.50 2.36
CA TRP A 185 -5.74 -0.71 2.65
C TRP A 185 -6.18 -1.84 1.72
N LEU A 186 -5.28 -2.25 0.82
CA LEU A 186 -5.52 -3.34 -0.13
C LEU A 186 -4.69 -4.57 0.26
N PRO A 187 -5.33 -5.62 0.81
CA PRO A 187 -4.69 -6.92 0.90
C PRO A 187 -4.34 -7.48 -0.48
N LEU A 188 -3.07 -7.81 -0.70
CA LEU A 188 -2.62 -8.46 -1.95
C LEU A 188 -2.75 -9.99 -1.90
N ASN A 189 -3.00 -10.53 -0.72
CA ASN A 189 -3.22 -11.94 -0.43
C ASN A 189 -4.22 -12.06 0.72
N ASP A 190 -4.68 -13.29 1.00
CA ASP A 190 -5.58 -13.56 2.12
C ASP A 190 -4.93 -13.12 3.43
N ILE A 191 -5.69 -12.37 4.24
CA ILE A 191 -5.32 -11.93 5.57
C ILE A 191 -6.12 -12.74 6.56
N THR A 192 -5.40 -13.47 7.40
CA THR A 192 -5.95 -14.30 8.45
C THR A 192 -5.46 -13.78 9.81
N LEU A 193 -6.07 -14.29 10.90
CA LEU A 193 -5.73 -13.88 12.26
C LEU A 193 -4.57 -14.70 12.87
N ASP A 194 -4.06 -15.70 12.14
CA ASP A 194 -3.09 -16.71 12.59
C ASP A 194 -1.66 -16.54 12.05
#